data_AF-A0A183F3Y7-F1
#
_entry.id   AF-A0A183F3Y7-F1
#
_cell.length_a   1.000
_cell.length_b   1.000
_cell.length_c   1.000
_cell.angle_alpha   90.00
_cell.angle_beta   90.00
_cell.angle_gamma   90.00
#
_symmetry.space_group_name_H-M   'P 1'
#
loop_
_entity.id
_entity.type
_entity.pdbx_description
1 polymer ?
#
loop_
_entity_poly.entity_id
_entity_poly.type
_entity_poly.pdbx_seq_one_letter_code
_entity_poly.pdbx_strand_id
1 'polypeptide(L)'
;MKALLAPLVVLSIVVGEARHNPDRRGPRPPPFLRNVTSEARRQFFQIVNNMNETVAQQKQRVMSWAEANGIQQLVSEFEANKTRHKTELKQNVTALLAALPAAYQQFSTIVESENLTPLQIKEAVRAFRNSSMKQFSTIVESENLTPLQIKEAVRAFRNTSMKVRKDLEYRL
;
A
#
# COMPACT_ATOMS: atom_id res chain seq x y z
N MET A 1 -25.60 -25.92 4.58
CA MET A 1 -25.19 -24.82 3.67
C MET A 1 -23.98 -24.14 4.28
N LYS A 2 -22.79 -24.27 3.67
CA LYS A 2 -21.53 -23.74 4.21
C LYS A 2 -21.41 -22.26 3.81
N ALA A 3 -21.62 -21.36 4.77
CA ALA A 3 -21.27 -19.95 4.60
C ALA A 3 -19.74 -19.82 4.62
N LEU A 4 -19.14 -19.56 3.46
CA LEU A 4 -17.73 -19.22 3.32
C LEU A 4 -17.52 -17.78 3.81
N LEU A 5 -17.21 -17.64 5.10
CA LEU A 5 -16.66 -16.42 5.68
C LEU A 5 -15.22 -16.24 5.18
N ALA A 6 -15.05 -15.47 4.11
CA ALA A 6 -13.72 -15.05 3.67
C ALA A 6 -13.13 -14.03 4.68
N PRO A 7 -11.88 -14.20 5.14
CA PRO A 7 -11.33 -13.42 6.24
C PRO A 7 -10.86 -12.02 5.79
N LEU A 8 -11.23 -11.03 6.62
CA LEU A 8 -10.44 -9.84 7.01
C LEU A 8 -9.76 -9.03 5.88
N VAL A 9 -10.53 -8.14 5.24
CA VAL A 9 -9.97 -7.03 4.46
C VAL A 9 -9.73 -5.83 5.38
N VAL A 10 -8.56 -5.81 6.02
CA VAL A 10 -8.01 -4.67 6.80
C VAL A 10 -8.20 -3.34 6.03
N LEU A 11 -9.10 -2.47 6.50
CA LEU A 11 -9.07 -1.02 6.29
C LEU A 11 -8.16 -0.47 7.38
N SER A 12 -6.92 -0.14 7.04
CA SER A 12 -5.99 0.42 8.03
C SER A 12 -6.43 1.84 8.31
N ILE A 13 -6.75 2.03 9.59
CA ILE A 13 -7.17 3.26 10.25
C ILE A 13 -6.13 4.37 10.02
N VAL A 14 -6.64 5.55 9.71
CA VAL A 14 -5.90 6.83 9.70
C VAL A 14 -5.35 7.07 11.09
N VAL A 15 -4.02 7.05 11.24
CA VAL A 15 -3.33 7.80 12.30
C VAL A 15 -2.30 8.67 11.63
N GLY A 16 -2.59 9.96 11.59
CA GLY A 16 -1.63 11.01 11.26
C GLY A 16 -1.71 12.06 12.35
N GLU A 17 -0.82 11.98 13.33
CA GLU A 17 -0.55 13.09 14.24
C GLU A 17 -0.21 14.35 13.44
N ALA A 18 -0.82 15.45 13.86
CA ALA A 18 -0.67 16.76 13.27
C ALA A 18 0.77 17.26 13.43
N ARG A 19 1.50 17.32 12.32
CA ARG A 19 2.54 18.35 12.10
C ARG A 19 2.13 19.14 10.88
N HIS A 20 1.83 20.41 11.12
CA HIS A 20 1.34 21.38 10.16
C HIS A 20 2.36 21.56 9.03
N ASN A 21 2.05 21.00 7.86
CA ASN A 21 2.78 21.25 6.61
C ASN A 21 1.73 21.78 5.60
N PRO A 22 1.89 22.97 4.99
CA PRO A 22 0.83 23.65 4.24
C PRO A 22 0.43 22.97 2.92
N ASP A 23 1.22 22.01 2.41
CA ASP A 23 0.97 21.35 1.11
C ASP A 23 0.09 20.09 1.19
N ARG A 24 -0.66 19.91 2.28
CA ARG A 24 -1.51 18.72 2.48
C ARG A 24 -2.93 18.93 1.97
N ARG A 25 -3.12 18.92 0.64
CA ARG A 25 -4.41 18.47 0.12
C ARG A 25 -4.59 17.03 0.61
N GLY A 26 -5.59 16.81 1.47
CA GLY A 26 -5.94 15.48 1.97
C GLY A 26 -6.18 14.49 0.81
N PRO A 27 -6.27 13.19 1.12
CA PRO A 27 -6.61 12.19 0.11
C PRO A 27 -7.84 12.64 -0.67
N ARG A 28 -7.81 12.53 -2.01
CA ARG A 28 -8.95 12.87 -2.86
C ARG A 28 -10.15 12.02 -2.42
N PRO A 29 -11.41 12.47 -2.49
CA PRO A 29 -12.56 11.63 -2.14
C PRO A 29 -12.78 10.49 -3.16
N PRO A 30 -13.38 9.35 -2.75
CA PRO A 30 -13.68 8.24 -3.66
C PRO A 30 -14.48 8.69 -4.89
N PRO A 31 -14.22 8.14 -6.09
CA PRO A 31 -14.83 8.64 -7.32
C PRO A 31 -16.37 8.55 -7.33
N PHE A 32 -16.94 7.53 -6.69
CA PHE A 32 -18.40 7.38 -6.55
C PHE A 32 -19.07 8.49 -5.73
N LEU A 33 -18.31 9.29 -4.97
CA LEU A 33 -18.84 10.44 -4.23
C LEU A 33 -19.08 11.68 -5.10
N ARG A 34 -18.62 11.71 -6.35
CA ARG A 34 -18.75 12.89 -7.23
C ARG A 34 -20.21 13.24 -7.50
N ASN A 35 -21.06 12.24 -7.67
CA ASN A 35 -22.44 12.40 -8.13
C ASN A 35 -23.47 12.36 -7.01
N VAL A 36 -23.04 12.31 -5.73
CA VAL A 36 -23.96 12.39 -4.59
C VAL A 36 -23.98 13.81 -4.00
N THR A 37 -25.03 14.11 -3.24
CA THR A 37 -25.20 15.40 -2.59
C THR A 37 -24.10 15.66 -1.55
N SER A 38 -23.86 16.93 -1.23
CA SER A 38 -22.93 17.32 -0.15
C SER A 38 -23.30 16.68 1.19
N GLU A 39 -24.60 16.52 1.45
CA GLU A 39 -25.11 15.84 2.64
C GLU A 39 -24.74 14.36 2.65
N ALA A 40 -25.00 13.66 1.54
CA ALA A 40 -24.65 12.25 1.40
C ALA A 40 -23.13 12.03 1.54
N ARG A 41 -22.30 12.92 0.99
CA ARG A 41 -20.84 12.92 1.21
C ARG A 41 -20.49 13.04 2.70
N ARG A 42 -21.14 13.95 3.42
CA ARG A 42 -20.91 14.14 4.87
C ARG A 42 -21.24 12.87 5.65
N GLN A 43 -22.39 12.25 5.36
CA GLN A 43 -22.81 10.99 5.99
C GLN A 43 -21.83 9.86 5.71
N PHE A 44 -21.35 9.73 4.48
CA PHE A 44 -20.32 8.75 4.14
C PHE A 44 -19.08 8.93 5.02
N PHE A 45 -18.56 10.17 5.13
CA PHE A 45 -17.39 10.44 5.97
C PHE A 45 -17.66 10.22 7.47
N GLN A 46 -18.88 10.45 7.96
CA GLN A 46 -19.24 10.10 9.34
C GLN A 46 -19.17 8.59 9.58
N ILE A 47 -19.58 7.77 8.60
CA ILE A 47 -19.50 6.31 8.71
C ILE A 47 -18.04 5.85 8.70
N VAL A 48 -17.24 6.26 7.70
CA VAL A 48 -15.88 5.74 7.54
C VAL A 48 -14.87 6.29 8.56
N ASN A 49 -15.19 7.43 9.19
CA ASN A 49 -14.37 8.00 10.27
C ASN A 49 -14.82 7.55 11.67
N ASN A 50 -15.88 6.74 11.80
CA ASN A 50 -16.34 6.26 13.10
C ASN A 50 -15.33 5.27 13.71
N MET A 51 -14.65 5.68 14.78
CA MET A 51 -13.61 4.87 15.43
C MET A 51 -14.18 3.80 16.38
N ASN A 52 -15.48 3.79 16.65
CA ASN A 52 -16.13 2.87 17.57
C ASN A 52 -16.70 1.62 16.87
N GLU A 53 -16.68 1.60 15.53
CA GLU A 53 -17.20 0.49 14.74
C GLU A 53 -16.08 -0.35 14.15
N THR A 54 -16.32 -1.66 14.08
CA THR A 54 -15.48 -2.55 13.28
C THR A 54 -15.60 -2.19 11.80
N VAL A 55 -14.56 -2.49 11.03
CA VAL A 55 -14.56 -2.31 9.57
C VAL A 55 -15.73 -3.05 8.90
N ALA A 56 -16.12 -4.22 9.43
CA ALA A 56 -17.26 -4.96 8.91
C ALA A 56 -18.58 -4.21 9.12
N GLN A 57 -18.76 -3.61 10.31
CA GLN A 57 -19.92 -2.76 10.61
C GLN A 57 -19.93 -1.50 9.73
N GLN A 58 -18.80 -0.82 9.58
CA GLN A 58 -18.68 0.33 8.68
C GLN A 58 -19.04 -0.04 7.25
N LYS A 59 -18.56 -1.20 6.74
CA LYS A 59 -18.91 -1.69 5.40
C LYS A 59 -20.42 -1.90 5.24
N GLN A 60 -21.05 -2.53 6.23
CA GLN A 60 -22.49 -2.72 6.20
C GLN A 60 -23.24 -1.38 6.14
N ARG A 61 -22.81 -0.40 6.96
CA ARG A 61 -23.39 0.96 6.96
C ARG A 61 -23.16 1.70 5.65
N VAL A 62 -21.97 1.59 5.04
CA VAL A 62 -21.68 2.17 3.73
C VAL A 62 -22.57 1.55 2.65
N MET A 63 -22.83 0.24 2.70
CA MET A 63 -23.74 -0.40 1.75
C MET A 63 -25.19 0.08 1.91
N SER A 64 -25.71 0.17 3.14
CA SER A 64 -27.05 0.75 3.39
C SER A 64 -27.12 2.23 2.99
N TRP A 65 -26.07 3.00 3.23
CA TRP A 65 -25.97 4.38 2.76
C TRP A 65 -25.96 4.45 1.23
N ALA A 66 -25.25 3.55 0.55
CA ALA A 66 -25.16 3.52 -0.91
C ALA A 66 -26.51 3.15 -1.55
N GLU A 67 -27.25 2.21 -0.95
CA GLU A 67 -28.61 1.84 -1.34
C GLU A 67 -29.57 3.04 -1.21
N ALA A 68 -29.56 3.73 -0.07
CA ALA A 68 -30.37 4.92 0.17
C ALA A 68 -30.07 6.08 -0.80
N ASN A 69 -28.89 6.10 -1.42
CA ASN A 69 -28.47 7.11 -2.39
C ASN A 69 -28.46 6.59 -3.84
N GLY A 70 -28.93 5.37 -4.10
CA GLY A 70 -29.01 4.79 -5.45
C GLY A 70 -27.66 4.53 -6.14
N ILE A 71 -26.57 4.43 -5.38
CA ILE A 71 -25.20 4.23 -5.90
C ILE A 71 -24.56 2.91 -5.45
N GLN A 72 -25.38 1.96 -5.01
CA GLN A 72 -24.93 0.66 -4.50
C GLN A 72 -24.01 -0.08 -5.48
N GLN A 73 -24.30 -0.03 -6.78
CA GLN A 73 -23.48 -0.66 -7.82
C GLN A 73 -22.07 -0.04 -7.86
N LEU A 74 -21.97 1.30 -7.90
CA LEU A 74 -20.69 2.02 -7.93
C LEU A 74 -19.83 1.71 -6.70
N VAL A 75 -20.46 1.62 -5.52
CA VAL A 75 -19.75 1.27 -4.28
C VAL A 75 -19.29 -0.18 -4.29
N SER A 76 -20.10 -1.09 -4.84
CA SER A 76 -19.75 -2.52 -4.95
C SER A 76 -18.58 -2.76 -5.91
N GLU A 77 -18.59 -2.11 -7.08
CA GLU A 77 -17.50 -2.15 -8.05
C GLU A 77 -16.20 -1.61 -7.45
N PHE A 78 -16.30 -0.50 -6.73
CA PHE A 78 -15.18 0.10 -6.02
C PHE A 78 -14.56 -0.86 -4.99
N GLU A 79 -15.37 -1.48 -4.14
CA GLU A 79 -14.90 -2.44 -3.13
C GLU A 79 -14.28 -3.70 -3.75
N ALA A 80 -14.86 -4.21 -4.84
CA ALA A 80 -14.32 -5.35 -5.58
C ALA A 80 -12.93 -5.03 -6.15
N ASN A 81 -12.79 -3.87 -6.77
CA ASN A 81 -11.52 -3.43 -7.37
C ASN A 81 -10.43 -3.21 -6.31
N LYS A 82 -10.80 -2.57 -5.19
CA LYS A 82 -9.91 -2.40 -4.03
C LYS A 82 -9.45 -3.74 -3.47
N THR A 83 -10.34 -4.73 -3.41
CA THR A 83 -9.99 -6.07 -2.95
C THR A 83 -9.01 -6.75 -3.90
N ARG A 84 -9.25 -6.68 -5.21
CA ARG A 84 -8.33 -7.22 -6.24
C ARG A 84 -6.93 -6.60 -6.13
N HIS A 85 -6.85 -5.26 -6.14
CA HIS A 85 -5.57 -4.56 -6.06
C HIS A 85 -4.79 -4.86 -4.77
N LYS A 86 -5.49 -5.02 -3.64
CA LYS A 86 -4.85 -5.41 -2.39
C LYS A 86 -4.28 -6.83 -2.46
N THR A 87 -4.97 -7.74 -3.12
CA THR A 87 -4.50 -9.12 -3.32
C THR A 87 -3.26 -9.14 -4.21
N GLU A 88 -3.28 -8.42 -5.33
CA GLU A 88 -2.13 -8.28 -6.22
C GLU A 88 -0.92 -7.68 -5.50
N LEU A 89 -1.14 -6.62 -4.72
CA LEU A 89 -0.07 -6.01 -3.92
C LEU A 89 0.53 -6.98 -2.92
N LYS A 90 -0.31 -7.73 -2.19
CA LYS A 90 0.17 -8.75 -1.25
C LYS A 90 1.01 -9.81 -1.96
N GLN A 91 0.54 -10.32 -3.10
CA GLN A 91 1.28 -11.31 -3.88
C GLN A 91 2.63 -10.77 -4.34
N ASN A 92 2.68 -9.55 -4.85
CA ASN A 92 3.92 -8.90 -5.28
C ASN A 92 4.92 -8.70 -4.13
N VAL A 93 4.44 -8.31 -2.95
CA VAL A 93 5.30 -8.17 -1.75
C VAL A 93 5.80 -9.52 -1.27
N THR A 94 4.94 -10.54 -1.21
CA THR A 94 5.35 -11.90 -0.83
C THR A 94 6.41 -12.45 -1.78
N ALA A 95 6.24 -12.26 -3.10
CA ALA A 95 7.22 -12.68 -4.09
C ALA A 95 8.56 -11.96 -3.93
N LEU A 96 8.54 -10.65 -3.65
CA LEU A 96 9.76 -9.89 -3.37
C LEU A 96 10.48 -10.41 -2.14
N LEU A 97 9.76 -10.62 -1.03
CA LEU A 97 10.34 -11.13 0.22
C LEU A 97 10.94 -12.53 0.06
N ALA A 98 10.30 -13.39 -0.74
CA ALA A 98 10.83 -14.72 -1.02
C ALA A 98 12.12 -14.69 -1.85
N ALA A 99 12.25 -13.73 -2.78
CA ALA A 99 13.42 -13.58 -3.64
C ALA A 99 14.59 -12.82 -2.98
N LEU A 100 14.31 -12.01 -1.96
CA LEU A 100 15.28 -11.07 -1.38
C LEU A 100 16.52 -11.75 -0.77
N PRO A 101 16.42 -12.86 0.00
CA PRO A 101 17.59 -13.50 0.59
C PRO A 101 18.60 -13.99 -0.47
N ALA A 102 18.11 -14.63 -1.53
CA ALA A 102 18.96 -15.10 -2.62
C ALA A 102 19.61 -13.92 -3.38
N ALA A 103 18.84 -12.85 -3.62
CA ALA A 103 19.35 -11.66 -4.26
C ALA A 103 20.43 -10.96 -3.42
N TYR A 104 20.26 -10.92 -2.09
CA TYR A 104 21.27 -10.39 -1.17
C TYR A 104 22.56 -11.22 -1.22
N GLN A 105 22.46 -12.55 -1.16
CA GLN A 105 23.64 -13.43 -1.28
C GLN A 105 24.40 -13.22 -2.59
N GLN A 106 23.69 -13.09 -3.72
CA GLN A 106 24.32 -12.79 -5.01
C GLN A 106 25.02 -11.43 -5.01
N PHE A 107 24.37 -10.41 -4.44
CA PHE A 107 24.94 -9.08 -4.33
C PHE A 107 26.22 -9.08 -3.46
N SER A 108 26.17 -9.66 -2.26
CA SER A 108 27.34 -9.79 -1.36
C SER A 108 28.49 -10.52 -2.04
N THR A 109 28.21 -11.64 -2.73
CA THR A 109 29.22 -12.40 -3.48
C THR A 109 29.94 -11.54 -4.53
N ILE A 110 29.23 -10.62 -5.18
CA ILE A 110 29.82 -9.71 -6.18
C ILE A 110 30.69 -8.66 -5.51
N VAL A 111 30.20 -8.01 -4.45
CA VAL A 111 30.88 -6.84 -3.84
C VAL A 111 32.01 -7.24 -2.88
N GLU A 112 31.98 -8.45 -2.32
CA GLU A 112 33.02 -9.02 -1.45
C GLU A 112 34.04 -9.87 -2.23
N SER A 113 33.93 -9.94 -3.56
CA SER A 113 34.82 -10.77 -4.37
C SER A 113 36.24 -10.23 -4.41
N GLU A 114 37.19 -10.99 -3.85
CA GLU A 114 38.63 -10.70 -3.97
C GLU A 114 39.22 -11.08 -5.34
N ASN A 115 38.44 -11.80 -6.17
CA ASN A 115 38.87 -12.27 -7.49
C ASN A 115 38.50 -11.32 -8.63
N LEU A 116 37.73 -10.24 -8.34
CA LEU A 116 37.29 -9.27 -9.33
C LEU A 116 38.02 -7.94 -9.16
N THR A 117 38.36 -7.30 -10.28
CA THR A 117 38.81 -5.91 -10.27
C THR A 117 37.63 -4.96 -9.97
N PRO A 118 37.89 -3.74 -9.48
CA PRO A 118 36.83 -2.75 -9.22
C PRO A 118 35.94 -2.44 -10.43
N LEU A 119 36.50 -2.47 -11.66
CA LEU A 119 35.74 -2.28 -12.89
C LEU A 119 34.77 -3.45 -13.12
N GLN A 120 35.23 -4.69 -12.91
CA GLN A 120 34.40 -5.90 -13.05
C GLN A 120 33.30 -5.96 -11.99
N ILE A 121 33.58 -5.56 -10.74
CA ILE A 121 32.55 -5.44 -9.69
C ILE A 121 31.45 -4.44 -10.13
N LYS A 122 31.84 -3.26 -10.64
CA LYS A 122 30.88 -2.25 -11.11
C LYS A 122 30.00 -2.77 -12.25
N GLU A 123 30.57 -3.54 -13.17
CA GLU A 123 29.83 -4.15 -14.29
C GLU A 123 28.89 -5.26 -13.80
N ALA A 124 29.34 -6.13 -12.91
CA ALA A 124 28.55 -7.21 -12.31
C ALA A 124 27.38 -6.66 -11.48
N VAL A 125 27.61 -5.62 -10.67
CA VAL A 125 26.54 -4.93 -9.92
C VAL A 125 25.53 -4.29 -10.87
N ARG A 126 25.98 -3.68 -11.98
CA ARG A 126 25.08 -3.12 -13.00
C ARG A 126 24.24 -4.20 -13.66
N ALA A 127 24.83 -5.35 -14.00
CA ALA A 127 24.11 -6.49 -14.56
C ALA A 127 23.05 -7.01 -13.57
N PHE A 128 23.43 -7.21 -12.31
CA PHE A 128 22.52 -7.62 -11.23
C PHE A 128 21.36 -6.64 -11.03
N ARG A 129 21.64 -5.33 -11.01
CA ARG A 129 20.59 -4.29 -10.93
C ARG A 129 19.61 -4.39 -12.10
N ASN A 130 20.12 -4.61 -13.31
CA ASN A 130 19.28 -4.67 -14.51
C ASN A 130 18.38 -5.91 -14.52
N SER A 131 18.85 -7.06 -13.99
CA SER A 131 18.05 -8.28 -13.86
C SER A 131 17.11 -8.30 -12.65
N SER A 132 17.49 -7.60 -11.57
CA SER A 132 16.89 -7.73 -10.24
C SER A 132 16.64 -6.37 -9.59
N MET A 133 16.09 -5.42 -10.37
CA MET A 133 15.97 -4.00 -10.00
C MET A 133 15.31 -3.78 -8.63
N LYS A 134 14.19 -4.47 -8.35
CA LYS A 134 13.42 -4.29 -7.11
C LYS A 134 14.20 -4.81 -5.89
N GLN A 135 14.89 -5.94 -6.04
CA GLN A 135 15.73 -6.50 -4.99
C GLN A 135 16.95 -5.60 -4.75
N PHE A 136 17.61 -5.15 -5.82
CA PHE A 136 18.75 -4.24 -5.74
C PHE A 136 18.40 -2.94 -5.02
N SER A 137 17.28 -2.28 -5.37
CA SER A 137 16.87 -1.05 -4.68
C SER A 137 16.64 -1.30 -3.19
N THR A 138 15.98 -2.41 -2.82
CA THR A 138 15.74 -2.76 -1.42
C THR A 138 17.04 -3.04 -0.65
N ILE A 139 18.00 -3.74 -1.26
CA ILE A 139 19.30 -4.05 -0.64
C ILE A 139 20.09 -2.77 -0.40
N VAL A 140 20.27 -1.94 -1.44
CA VAL A 140 21.03 -0.68 -1.36
C VAL A 140 20.37 0.31 -0.40
N GLU A 141 19.04 0.38 -0.39
CA GLU A 141 18.32 1.14 0.63
C GLU A 141 18.65 0.57 2.01
N SER A 142 18.57 -0.74 2.25
CA SER A 142 18.80 -1.32 3.58
C SER A 142 20.23 -1.18 4.12
N GLU A 143 21.26 -1.28 3.28
CA GLU A 143 22.67 -1.20 3.68
C GLU A 143 23.11 0.23 4.04
N ASN A 144 22.48 1.24 3.44
CA ASN A 144 22.78 2.65 3.71
C ASN A 144 21.98 3.23 4.89
N LEU A 145 21.13 2.43 5.55
CA LEU A 145 20.26 2.90 6.63
C LEU A 145 20.84 2.51 7.99
N THR A 146 21.17 3.53 8.78
CA THR A 146 21.31 3.38 10.24
C THR A 146 20.00 2.85 10.85
N PRO A 147 20.02 2.23 12.03
CA PRO A 147 18.80 1.74 12.70
C PRO A 147 17.69 2.80 12.84
N LEU A 148 18.07 4.08 12.99
CA LEU A 148 17.14 5.20 13.00
C LEU A 148 16.49 5.42 11.63
N GLN A 149 17.29 5.37 10.56
CA GLN A 149 16.78 5.50 9.21
C GLN A 149 15.97 4.26 8.78
N ILE A 150 16.24 3.06 9.30
CA ILE A 150 15.37 1.87 9.11
C ILE A 150 14.01 2.10 9.77
N LYS A 151 13.97 2.61 11.00
CA LYS A 151 12.71 2.95 11.70
C LYS A 151 11.92 4.01 10.93
N GLU A 152 12.61 4.99 10.36
CA GLU A 152 12.00 6.03 9.53
C GLU A 152 11.57 5.51 8.16
N ALA A 153 12.34 4.63 7.52
CA ALA A 153 12.00 3.97 6.27
C ALA A 153 10.79 3.04 6.44
N VAL A 154 10.68 2.30 7.55
CA VAL A 154 9.49 1.50 7.86
C VAL A 154 8.27 2.39 8.09
N ARG A 155 8.45 3.52 8.79
CA ARG A 155 7.39 4.53 8.96
C ARG A 155 7.00 5.15 7.61
N ALA A 156 7.97 5.46 6.76
CA ALA A 156 7.79 6.02 5.44
C ALA A 156 7.13 5.01 4.49
N PHE A 157 7.56 3.75 4.48
CA PHE A 157 6.94 2.66 3.72
C PHE A 157 5.51 2.41 4.18
N ARG A 158 5.23 2.44 5.49
CA ARG A 158 3.86 2.40 6.02
C ARG A 158 3.04 3.57 5.47
N ASN A 159 3.59 4.78 5.50
CA ASN A 159 2.92 5.98 4.99
C ASN A 159 2.76 5.98 3.46
N THR A 160 3.74 5.48 2.72
CA THR A 160 3.75 5.38 1.26
C THR A 160 2.86 4.24 0.82
N SER A 161 2.84 3.10 1.50
CA SER A 161 1.85 2.05 1.31
C SER A 161 0.45 2.57 1.61
N MET A 162 0.26 3.42 2.62
CA MET A 162 -1.01 4.13 2.82
C MET A 162 -1.31 5.14 1.70
N LYS A 163 -0.31 5.81 1.14
CA LYS A 163 -0.48 6.78 0.05
C LYS A 163 -0.76 6.10 -1.30
N VAL A 164 0.01 5.09 -1.67
CA VAL A 164 -0.19 4.22 -2.84
C VAL A 164 -1.56 3.54 -2.74
N ARG A 165 -1.90 2.99 -1.57
CA ARG A 165 -3.25 2.47 -1.31
C ARG A 165 -4.32 3.53 -1.52
N LYS A 166 -4.12 4.75 -1.02
CA LYS A 166 -5.04 5.87 -1.26
C LYS A 166 -5.11 6.21 -2.75
N ASP A 167 -3.99 6.35 -3.46
CA ASP A 167 -3.96 6.70 -4.88
C ASP A 167 -4.61 5.62 -5.78
N LEU A 168 -4.47 4.35 -5.41
CA LEU A 168 -5.16 3.21 -6.02
C LEU A 168 -6.66 3.20 -5.72
N GLU A 169 -7.06 3.63 -4.52
CA GLU A 169 -8.45 3.89 -4.14
C GLU A 169 -9.06 5.11 -4.90
N TYR A 170 -8.32 5.85 -5.74
CA TYR A 170 -8.85 7.03 -6.45
C TYR A 170 -8.66 7.04 -7.98
N ARG A 171 -8.03 6.00 -8.55
CA ARG A 171 -7.75 5.88 -9.99
C ARG A 171 -8.72 5.00 -10.77
N LEU A 172 -9.74 4.44 -10.11
CA LEU A 172 -10.73 3.53 -10.67
C LEU A 172 -12.11 3.86 -10.11
#